data_AF-A0A1X7SF07-F1
#
_entry.id   AF-A0A1X7SF07-F1
#
_cell.length_a   1.000
_cell.length_b   1.000
_cell.length_c   1.000
_cell.angle_alpha   90.00
_cell.angle_beta   90.00
_cell.angle_gamma   90.00
#
_symmetry.space_group_name_H-M   'P 1'
#
loop_
_entity.id
_entity.type
_entity.pdbx_description
1 polymer ?
#
loop_
_entity_poly.entity_id
_entity_poly.type
_entity_poly.pdbx_seq_one_letter_code
_entity_poly.pdbx_strand_id
1 'polypeptide(L)'
;IPSWRPAVYKGSSKLNVRIKEEVRAVQYDKEDIEDICQLYGSVLCKAELEGHPDIVLNLTTPPDSSHLDHLTVHSCVQSSDAEPVLADTTNRHTDTPHYSRSVRFSAPLETFTLCHYQQSPALIPIRGFYQMK
;
A
#
# COMPACT_ATOMS: atom_id res chain seq x y z
N ILE A 1 22.68 -11.54 16.97
CA ILE A 1 21.45 -10.71 16.97
C ILE A 1 21.61 -9.69 15.84
N PRO A 2 20.66 -9.55 14.89
CA PRO A 2 20.78 -8.59 13.79
C PRO A 2 21.00 -7.17 14.32
N SER A 3 21.86 -6.38 13.69
CA SER A 3 22.23 -5.02 14.14
C SER A 3 21.07 -4.04 14.20
N TRP A 4 19.95 -4.34 13.53
CA TRP A 4 18.71 -3.55 13.58
C TRP A 4 17.81 -3.88 14.77
N ARG A 5 18.07 -4.96 15.52
CA ARG A 5 17.23 -5.33 16.67
C ARG A 5 17.44 -4.35 17.82
N PRO A 6 16.43 -3.59 18.23
CA PRO A 6 16.63 -2.55 19.21
C PRO A 6 16.61 -3.05 20.66
N ALA A 7 17.11 -2.22 21.58
CA ALA A 7 16.89 -2.40 23.02
C ALA A 7 15.37 -2.28 23.34
N VAL A 8 14.93 -2.96 24.39
CA VAL A 8 13.50 -3.04 24.79
C VAL A 8 12.92 -1.63 25.01
N TYR A 9 11.89 -1.26 24.24
CA TYR A 9 11.13 -0.03 24.47
C TYR A 9 10.32 -0.16 25.77
N LYS A 10 10.45 0.83 26.67
CA LYS A 10 9.67 0.94 27.91
C LYS A 10 8.80 2.20 27.83
N GLY A 11 7.51 2.04 27.54
CA GLY A 11 6.58 3.16 27.35
C GLY A 11 5.19 2.72 26.90
N SER A 12 4.32 3.69 26.58
CA SER A 12 2.99 3.40 26.02
C SER A 12 3.12 2.78 24.64
N SER A 13 2.52 1.60 24.47
CA SER A 13 2.52 0.84 23.22
C SER A 13 1.73 1.57 22.12
N LYS A 14 2.41 1.96 21.03
CA LYS A 14 1.80 2.69 19.91
C LYS A 14 2.34 2.20 18.56
N LEU A 15 1.44 1.99 17.61
CA LEU A 15 1.77 1.73 16.21
C LEU A 15 1.23 2.87 15.36
N ASN A 16 2.12 3.57 14.66
CA ASN A 16 1.75 4.59 13.67
C ASN A 16 2.03 4.06 12.27
N VAL A 17 0.99 4.02 11.44
CA VAL A 17 1.10 3.68 10.02
C VAL A 17 0.63 4.89 9.23
N ARG A 18 1.42 5.28 8.23
CA ARG A 18 1.08 6.36 7.31
C ARG A 18 1.25 5.88 5.88
N ILE A 19 0.25 6.11 5.06
CA ILE A 19 0.31 5.87 3.62
C ILE A 19 0.53 7.21 2.93
N LYS A 20 1.49 7.25 2.01
CA LYS A 20 1.71 8.38 1.11
C LYS A 20 1.64 7.86 -0.32
N GLU A 21 0.75 8.45 -1.11
CA GLU A 21 0.56 8.13 -2.52
C GLU A 21 0.94 9.32 -3.39
N GLU A 22 1.59 9.04 -4.52
CA GLU A 22 1.90 9.97 -5.58
C GLU A 22 1.20 9.48 -6.86
N VAL A 23 0.28 10.30 -7.37
CA VAL A 23 -0.45 10.01 -8.61
C VAL A 23 0.19 10.81 -9.74
N ARG A 24 0.67 10.10 -10.76
CA ARG A 24 1.21 10.66 -12.00
C ARG A 24 0.21 10.41 -13.11
N ALA A 25 -0.32 11.47 -13.70
CA ALA A 25 -1.28 11.38 -14.77
C ALA A 25 -0.86 12.25 -15.96
N VAL A 26 -1.12 11.74 -17.17
CA VAL A 26 -1.05 12.48 -18.43
C VAL A 26 -2.45 12.48 -19.02
N GLN A 27 -3.05 13.67 -19.14
CA GLN A 27 -4.42 13.84 -19.62
C GLN A 27 -4.40 14.53 -20.98
N TYR A 28 -4.77 13.80 -22.02
CA TYR A 28 -4.76 14.26 -23.40
C TYR A 28 -6.06 14.97 -23.79
N ASP A 29 -7.16 14.65 -23.10
CA ASP A 29 -8.51 15.19 -23.38
C ASP A 29 -8.90 15.05 -24.87
N LYS A 30 -8.50 13.92 -25.48
CA LYS A 30 -8.80 13.55 -26.86
C LYS A 30 -9.49 12.21 -26.89
N GLU A 31 -10.54 12.08 -27.70
CA GLU A 31 -11.30 10.83 -27.83
C GLU A 31 -10.43 9.66 -28.33
N ASP A 32 -9.43 9.95 -29.16
CA ASP A 32 -8.57 8.93 -29.78
C ASP A 32 -7.32 8.57 -28.96
N ILE A 33 -7.05 9.25 -27.85
CA ILE A 33 -5.85 9.03 -27.04
C ILE A 33 -6.26 8.82 -25.58
N GLU A 34 -6.04 7.61 -25.08
CA GLU A 34 -6.29 7.29 -23.68
C GLU A 34 -5.35 8.06 -22.76
N ASP A 35 -5.92 8.59 -21.67
CA ASP A 35 -5.15 9.17 -20.59
C ASP A 35 -4.33 8.09 -19.86
N ILE A 36 -3.15 8.46 -19.38
CA ILE A 36 -2.25 7.55 -18.66
C ILE A 36 -2.26 7.91 -17.19
N CYS A 37 -2.39 6.92 -16.30
CA CYS A 37 -2.36 7.12 -14.85
C CYS A 37 -1.51 6.05 -14.14
N GLN A 38 -0.64 6.49 -13.24
CA GLN A 38 0.19 5.63 -12.41
C GLN A 38 0.16 6.12 -10.97
N LEU A 39 -0.01 5.20 -10.03
CA LEU A 39 0.01 5.46 -8.59
C LEU A 39 1.24 4.80 -7.97
N TYR A 40 2.00 5.59 -7.23
CA TYR A 40 3.15 5.15 -6.45
C TYR A 40 2.88 5.38 -4.96
N GLY A 41 2.74 4.29 -4.22
CA GLY A 41 2.47 4.30 -2.80
C GLY A 41 3.70 3.98 -1.95
N SER A 42 3.74 4.55 -0.75
CA SER A 42 4.71 4.23 0.28
C SER A 42 4.02 4.11 1.63
N VAL A 43 4.34 3.05 2.36
CA VAL A 43 3.81 2.78 3.70
C VAL A 43 4.91 3.04 4.71
N LEU A 44 4.77 4.09 5.50
CA LEU A 44 5.66 4.40 6.61
C LEU A 44 5.11 3.79 7.89
N CYS A 45 6.02 3.25 8.70
CA CYS A 45 5.70 2.63 9.98
C CYS A 45 6.60 3.19 11.08
N LYS A 46 6.01 3.46 12.24
CA LYS A 46 6.72 3.70 13.50
C LYS A 46 6.07 2.84 14.58
N ALA A 47 6.85 1.93 15.15
CA ALA A 47 6.39 1.01 16.18
C ALA A 47 7.09 1.31 17.50
N GLU A 48 6.35 1.91 18.43
CA GLU A 48 6.75 2.11 19.82
C GLU A 48 6.10 1.01 20.66
N LEU A 49 6.52 -0.24 20.46
CA LEU A 49 5.90 -1.43 21.06
C LEU A 49 6.84 -2.09 22.07
N GLU A 50 6.32 -2.44 23.25
CA GLU A 50 7.08 -3.19 24.26
C GLU A 50 7.28 -4.65 23.81
N GLY A 51 8.47 -5.21 24.06
CA GLY A 51 8.75 -6.63 23.81
C GLY A 51 9.02 -7.03 22.35
N HIS A 52 9.12 -6.07 21.42
CA HIS A 52 9.45 -6.31 20.00
C HIS A 52 8.55 -7.37 19.33
N PRO A 53 7.22 -7.19 19.32
CA PRO A 53 6.32 -8.17 18.74
C PRO A 53 6.47 -8.25 17.22
N ASP A 54 6.10 -9.41 16.66
CA ASP A 54 5.86 -9.52 15.23
C ASP A 54 4.54 -8.81 14.88
N ILE A 55 4.59 -7.99 13.84
CA ILE A 55 3.48 -7.18 13.35
C ILE A 55 3.04 -7.76 12.01
N VAL A 56 1.74 -7.89 11.81
CA VAL A 56 1.14 -8.25 10.51
C VAL A 56 0.32 -7.08 10.01
N LEU A 57 0.64 -6.60 8.81
CA LEU A 57 -0.08 -5.52 8.16
C LEU A 57 -0.66 -6.02 6.84
N ASN A 58 -1.97 -5.83 6.65
CA ASN A 58 -2.68 -6.23 5.45
C ASN A 58 -2.97 -5.00 4.59
N LEU A 59 -2.46 -5.00 3.36
CA LEU A 59 -2.76 -4.02 2.32
C LEU A 59 -3.88 -4.56 1.44
N THR A 60 -5.05 -3.94 1.51
CA THR A 60 -6.23 -4.33 0.72
C THR A 60 -6.57 -3.23 -0.28
N THR A 61 -6.74 -3.61 -1.54
CA THR A 61 -7.24 -2.70 -2.58
C THR A 61 -8.77 -2.65 -2.57
N PRO A 62 -9.40 -1.48 -2.79
CA PRO A 62 -10.84 -1.36 -3.00
C PRO A 62 -11.36 -2.28 -4.12
N PRO A 63 -12.65 -2.65 -4.10
CA PRO A 63 -13.20 -3.59 -5.07
C PRO A 63 -13.02 -3.20 -6.54
N ASP A 64 -13.20 -1.92 -6.84
CA ASP A 64 -13.16 -1.38 -8.21
C ASP A 64 -11.76 -0.88 -8.61
N SER A 65 -10.74 -1.23 -7.83
CA SER A 65 -9.37 -0.79 -8.07
C SER A 65 -8.52 -1.90 -8.64
N SER A 66 -7.62 -1.52 -9.55
CA SER A 66 -6.59 -2.39 -10.12
C SER A 66 -5.74 -3.01 -9.01
N HIS A 67 -5.21 -4.21 -9.24
CA HIS A 67 -4.34 -4.89 -8.29
C HIS A 67 -3.04 -4.12 -8.01
N LEU A 68 -2.43 -4.42 -6.87
CA LEU A 68 -1.06 -3.97 -6.54
C LEU A 68 -0.06 -4.69 -7.46
N ASP A 69 0.38 -3.98 -8.50
CA ASP A 69 1.25 -4.48 -9.57
C ASP A 69 2.62 -4.89 -9.02
N HIS A 70 3.23 -4.02 -8.22
CA HIS A 70 4.56 -4.20 -7.66
C HIS A 70 4.57 -3.88 -6.17
N LEU A 71 5.25 -4.71 -5.37
CA LEU A 71 5.44 -4.48 -3.93
C LEU A 71 6.91 -4.72 -3.58
N THR A 72 7.59 -3.68 -3.11
CA THR A 72 8.96 -3.78 -2.59
C THR A 72 8.92 -3.58 -1.09
N VAL A 73 9.48 -4.51 -0.32
CA VAL A 73 9.40 -4.53 1.14
C VAL A 73 10.74 -4.18 1.80
N HIS A 74 10.67 -3.65 3.02
CA HIS A 74 11.84 -3.40 3.85
C HIS A 74 12.49 -4.70 4.32
N SER A 75 13.79 -4.66 4.62
CA SER A 75 14.56 -5.85 5.04
C SER A 75 14.16 -6.45 6.39
N CYS A 76 13.29 -5.76 7.15
CA CYS A 76 12.74 -6.29 8.41
C CYS A 76 11.51 -7.18 8.21
N VAL A 77 11.02 -7.28 6.97
CA VAL A 77 9.92 -8.16 6.60
C VAL A 77 10.40 -9.60 6.58
N GLN A 78 9.64 -10.46 7.24
CA GLN A 78 9.90 -11.90 7.36
C GLN A 78 9.13 -12.70 6.31
N SER A 79 7.88 -12.30 6.03
CA SER A 79 7.05 -12.88 4.98
C SER A 79 6.16 -11.82 4.35
N SER A 80 5.87 -12.02 3.05
CA SER A 80 4.93 -11.21 2.30
C SER A 80 4.08 -12.13 1.43
N ASP A 81 2.82 -12.31 1.81
CA ASP A 81 1.92 -13.27 1.19
C ASP A 81 0.83 -12.53 0.41
N ALA A 82 0.50 -13.03 -0.79
CA ALA A 82 -0.58 -12.50 -1.61
C ALA A 82 -1.78 -13.43 -1.47
N GLU A 83 -2.79 -13.00 -0.72
CA GLU A 83 -3.98 -13.80 -0.46
C GLU A 83 -5.18 -13.22 -1.24
N PRO A 84 -5.90 -14.05 -2.00
CA PRO A 84 -7.16 -13.64 -2.60
C PRO A 84 -8.19 -13.38 -1.50
N VAL A 85 -8.76 -12.18 -1.48
CA VAL A 85 -9.90 -11.85 -0.61
C VAL A 85 -11.15 -12.34 -1.31
N LEU A 86 -11.75 -13.40 -0.78
CA LEU A 86 -13.04 -13.90 -1.27
C LEU A 86 -14.09 -12.81 -1.10
N ALA A 87 -14.70 -12.38 -2.20
CA ALA A 87 -15.81 -11.44 -2.18
C ALA A 87 -16.99 -12.04 -1.37
N ASP A 88 -17.61 -11.22 -0.52
CA ASP A 88 -18.80 -11.61 0.24
C ASP A 88 -19.89 -12.10 -0.74
N THR A 89 -20.30 -13.36 -0.60
CA THR A 89 -21.18 -14.08 -1.54
C THR A 89 -22.62 -13.54 -1.63
N THR A 90 -22.91 -12.42 -0.97
CA THR A 90 -24.22 -11.77 -0.93
C THR A 90 -24.47 -10.81 -2.11
N ASN A 91 -23.44 -10.39 -2.86
CA ASN A 91 -23.62 -9.48 -3.99
C ASN A 91 -23.09 -10.08 -5.31
N ARG A 92 -24.00 -10.71 -6.08
CA ARG A 92 -23.71 -11.52 -7.28
C ARG A 92 -23.34 -10.69 -8.53
N HIS A 93 -22.54 -9.63 -8.41
CA HIS A 93 -22.26 -8.75 -9.55
C HIS A 93 -20.82 -8.28 -9.77
N THR A 94 -19.85 -8.74 -8.97
CA THR A 94 -18.44 -8.43 -9.22
C THR A 94 -17.59 -9.69 -8.99
N ASP A 95 -17.42 -10.50 -10.03
CA ASP A 95 -16.59 -11.72 -10.03
C ASP A 95 -15.08 -11.40 -10.10
N THR A 96 -14.68 -10.15 -9.86
CA THR A 96 -13.30 -9.70 -9.87
C THR A 96 -12.65 -10.03 -8.52
N PRO A 97 -11.72 -11.00 -8.45
CA PRO A 97 -11.05 -11.34 -7.21
C PRO A 97 -10.26 -10.14 -6.68
N HIS A 98 -10.49 -9.73 -5.44
CA HIS A 98 -9.68 -8.70 -4.79
C HIS A 98 -8.44 -9.34 -4.18
N TYR A 99 -7.29 -8.68 -4.28
CA TYR A 99 -6.04 -9.21 -3.73
C TYR A 99 -5.63 -8.40 -2.51
N SER A 100 -5.35 -9.10 -1.42
CA SER A 100 -4.70 -8.53 -0.25
C SER A 100 -3.24 -8.94 -0.21
N ARG A 101 -2.37 -8.04 0.26
CA ARG A 101 -0.97 -8.33 0.53
C ARG A 101 -0.74 -8.26 2.02
N SER A 102 -0.45 -9.39 2.64
CA SER A 102 -0.09 -9.47 4.07
C SER A 102 1.41 -9.37 4.23
N VAL A 103 1.88 -8.49 5.11
CA VAL A 103 3.30 -8.27 5.39
C VAL A 103 3.55 -8.50 6.86
N ARG A 104 4.35 -9.52 7.19
CA ARG A 104 4.80 -9.82 8.57
C ARG A 104 6.21 -9.28 8.79
N PHE A 105 6.42 -8.54 9.87
CA PHE A 105 7.72 -7.92 10.16
C PHE A 105 7.94 -7.66 11.65
N SER A 106 9.22 -7.55 12.03
CA SER A 106 9.62 -7.02 13.34
C SER A 106 10.18 -5.61 13.15
N ALA A 107 9.51 -4.60 13.69
CA ALA A 107 9.80 -3.20 13.37
C ALA A 107 11.10 -2.67 14.04
N PRO A 108 11.91 -1.87 13.33
CA PRO A 108 12.88 -0.95 13.93
C PRO A 108 12.22 0.07 14.88
N LEU A 109 13.00 0.67 15.80
CA LEU A 109 12.50 1.73 16.70
C LEU A 109 12.20 3.05 15.98
N GLU A 110 12.95 3.33 14.92
CA GLU A 110 12.82 4.57 14.17
C GLU A 110 11.65 4.48 13.18
N THR A 111 11.18 5.63 12.72
CA THR A 111 10.24 5.67 11.60
C THR A 111 10.96 5.20 10.34
N PHE A 112 10.37 4.23 9.63
CA PHE A 112 10.94 3.67 8.42
C PHE A 112 9.86 3.42 7.36
N THR A 113 10.28 3.27 6.10
CA THR A 113 9.36 2.84 5.04
C THR A 113 9.27 1.33 5.04
N LEU A 114 8.10 0.79 5.37
CA LEU A 114 7.80 -0.64 5.40
C LEU A 114 7.77 -1.23 3.98
N CYS A 115 7.09 -0.56 3.06
CA CYS A 115 7.02 -1.00 1.67
C CYS A 115 6.69 0.14 0.72
N HIS A 116 7.04 -0.07 -0.54
CA HIS A 116 6.57 0.72 -1.68
C HIS A 116 5.68 -0.15 -2.56
N TYR A 117 4.63 0.44 -3.11
CA TYR A 117 3.77 -0.23 -4.05
C TYR A 117 3.50 0.60 -5.30
N GLN A 118 3.16 -0.07 -6.38
CA GLN A 118 2.69 0.56 -7.62
C GLN A 118 1.33 -0.01 -8.01
N GLN A 119 0.50 0.85 -8.57
CA GLN A 119 -0.82 0.50 -9.08
C GLN A 119 -1.15 1.35 -10.32
N SER A 120 -1.93 0.79 -11.25
CA SER A 120 -2.41 1.47 -12.45
C SER A 120 -3.92 1.71 -12.35
N PRO A 121 -4.36 2.77 -11.62
CA PRO A 121 -5.76 2.95 -11.27
C PRO A 121 -6.64 3.20 -12.49
N ALA A 122 -7.85 2.63 -12.48
CA ALA A 122 -8.83 2.79 -13.55
C ALA A 122 -9.38 4.22 -13.69
N LEU A 123 -9.32 5.01 -12.62
CA LEU A 123 -9.85 6.37 -12.57
C LEU A 123 -8.75 7.35 -12.17
N ILE A 124 -8.69 8.49 -12.86
CA ILE A 124 -7.82 9.60 -12.50
C ILE A 124 -8.56 10.49 -11.49
N PRO A 125 -8.02 10.71 -10.28
CA PRO A 125 -8.75 11.38 -9.20
C PRO A 125 -9.03 12.85 -9.48
N ILE A 126 -8.23 13.49 -10.35
CA ILE A 126 -8.36 14.91 -10.71
C ILE A 126 -8.33 15.00 -12.23
N ARG A 127 -9.33 15.64 -12.84
CA ARG A 127 -9.36 15.95 -14.28
C ARG A 127 -9.03 17.42 -14.50
N GLY A 128 -7.94 17.68 -15.20
CA GLY A 128 -7.57 18.98 -15.74
C GLY A 128 -7.92 19.05 -17.21
N PHE A 129 -8.32 20.23 -17.68
CA PHE A 129 -8.44 20.53 -19.10
C PHE A 129 -7.79 21.88 -19.35
N TYR A 130 -7.18 22.04 -20.52
CA TYR A 130 -6.54 23.29 -20.93
C TYR A 130 -7.26 23.87 -22.13
N GLN A 131 -7.76 25.10 -21.99
CA GLN A 131 -8.40 25.82 -23.08
C GLN A 131 -7.60 27.07 -23.41
N MET A 132 -6.99 27.11 -24.59
CA MET A 132 -6.38 28.31 -25.15
C MET A 132 -7.44 29.08 -25.96
N LYS A 133 -7.51 30.40 -25.77
CA LYS A 133 -8.35 31.29 -26.59
C LYS A 133 -7.55 31.87 -27.74
#